data_AF-A0A4R3HVL8-F1
#
_entry.id   AF-A0A4R3HVL8-F1
#
_cell.length_a   1.000
_cell.length_b   1.000
_cell.length_c   1.000
_cell.angle_alpha   90.00
_cell.angle_beta   90.00
_cell.angle_gamma   90.00
#
_symmetry.space_group_name_H-M   'P 1'
#
loop_
_entity.id
_entity.type
_entity.pdbx_description
1 polymer ?
#
loop_
_entity_poly.entity_id
_entity_poly.type
_entity_poly.pdbx_seq_one_letter_code
_entity_poly.pdbx_strand_id
1 'polypeptide(L)'
;MTFSSISLEGLLPILLIMQGIIGGIDTLVNHEWLVRLPHRVEAKREIGLHVLREAVYGLLFGAVAWITWQGAWVIVIGALLLGAIVIDAADEFEENKTRVLPQNERMLHFMLILNLGFITLVSVPLLVEWSQGPTALVVREHGAISWILSALGLAAAAWSVRDLLAWIGLRKKTVISALHAMP
;
A
#
# COMPACT_ATOMS: atom_id res chain seq x y z
N MET A 1 16.94 6.63 32.49
CA MET A 1 16.09 6.69 31.28
C MET A 1 15.42 5.34 31.12
N THR A 2 14.19 5.20 31.60
CA THR A 2 13.36 4.03 31.32
C THR A 2 12.84 4.17 29.90
N PHE A 3 13.43 3.43 28.95
CA PHE A 3 12.77 3.18 27.68
C PHE A 3 11.55 2.33 28.00
N SER A 4 10.37 2.94 27.97
CA SER A 4 9.11 2.19 27.94
C SER A 4 9.20 1.23 26.75
N SER A 5 9.19 -0.09 27.00
CA SER A 5 9.22 -1.07 25.93
C SER A 5 7.95 -0.92 25.09
N ILE A 6 8.09 -0.43 23.85
CA ILE A 6 6.98 -0.38 22.89
C ILE A 6 6.60 -1.83 22.58
N SER A 7 5.34 -2.21 22.83
CA SER A 7 4.83 -3.54 22.46
C SER A 7 4.71 -3.67 20.93
N LEU A 8 4.73 -4.89 20.42
CA LEU A 8 4.52 -5.14 18.98
C LEU A 8 3.20 -4.55 18.50
N GLU A 9 2.14 -4.64 19.32
CA GLU A 9 0.82 -4.06 19.04
C GLU A 9 0.85 -2.52 18.96
N GLY A 10 1.73 -1.87 19.73
CA GLY A 10 1.93 -0.42 19.65
C GLY A 10 2.82 -0.01 18.48
N LEU A 11 3.73 -0.89 18.04
CA LEU A 11 4.69 -0.61 16.97
C LEU A 11 4.05 -0.74 15.57
N LEU A 12 3.20 -1.75 15.35
CA LEU A 12 2.55 -1.98 14.06
C LEU A 12 1.86 -0.74 13.47
N PRO A 13 0.96 -0.04 14.20
CA PRO A 13 0.27 1.11 13.61
C PRO A 13 1.20 2.29 13.34
N ILE A 14 2.31 2.43 14.08
CA ILE A 14 3.33 3.45 13.81
C ILE A 14 4.03 3.14 12.48
N LEU A 15 4.43 1.88 12.27
CA LEU A 15 5.06 1.46 11.01
C LEU A 15 4.10 1.62 9.82
N LEU A 16 2.81 1.35 10.00
CA LEU A 16 1.79 1.59 8.97
C LEU A 16 1.62 3.08 8.64
N ILE A 17 1.66 3.96 9.65
CA ILE A 17 1.67 5.41 9.41
C ILE A 17 2.91 5.82 8.60
N MET A 18 4.09 5.33 8.98
CA MET A 18 5.32 5.58 8.23
C MET A 18 5.19 5.10 6.78
N GLN A 19 4.62 3.90 6.56
CA GLN A 19 4.37 3.37 5.22
C GLN A 19 3.45 4.29 4.41
N GLY A 20 2.34 4.73 5.01
CA GLY A 20 1.39 5.63 4.36
C GLY A 20 1.99 6.99 4.01
N ILE A 21 2.87 7.54 4.87
CA ILE A 21 3.57 8.80 4.59
C ILE A 21 4.56 8.63 3.43
N ILE A 22 5.41 7.60 3.49
CA ILE A 22 6.42 7.36 2.45
C ILE A 22 5.74 7.05 1.11
N GLY A 23 4.71 6.19 1.11
CA GLY A 23 3.93 5.85 -0.09
C GLY A 23 3.15 7.04 -0.63
N GLY A 24 2.60 7.89 0.25
CA GLY A 24 1.97 9.14 -0.15
C GLY A 24 2.95 10.13 -0.81
N ILE A 25 4.18 10.23 -0.30
CA ILE A 25 5.23 11.03 -0.94
C ILE A 25 5.56 10.47 -2.33
N ASP A 26 5.70 9.16 -2.44
CA ASP A 26 5.99 8.49 -3.70
C ASP A 26 4.93 8.82 -4.77
N THR A 27 3.68 8.60 -4.40
CA THR A 27 2.52 8.87 -5.25
C THR A 27 2.41 10.34 -5.63
N LEU A 28 2.49 11.27 -4.66
CA LEU A 28 2.29 12.70 -4.93
C LEU A 28 3.47 13.38 -5.62
N VAL A 29 4.69 12.98 -5.30
CA VAL A 29 5.91 13.65 -5.80
C VAL A 29 6.42 12.94 -7.04
N ASN A 30 6.70 11.64 -6.95
CA ASN A 30 7.31 10.91 -8.07
C ASN A 30 6.27 10.65 -9.15
N HIS A 31 5.16 9.99 -8.80
CA HIS A 31 4.20 9.52 -9.80
C HIS A 31 3.40 10.67 -10.43
N GLU A 32 2.91 11.60 -9.60
CA GLU A 32 2.11 12.73 -10.08
C GLU A 32 2.94 13.88 -10.62
N TRP A 33 3.82 14.45 -9.80
CA TRP A 33 4.40 15.74 -10.13
C TRP A 33 5.56 15.62 -11.10
N LEU A 34 6.52 14.73 -10.80
CA LEU A 34 7.76 14.58 -11.55
C LEU A 34 7.57 13.74 -12.82
N VAL A 35 7.09 12.50 -12.68
CA VAL A 35 6.99 11.54 -13.79
C VAL A 35 5.71 11.72 -14.58
N ARG A 36 4.61 12.13 -13.92
CA ARG A 36 3.26 12.25 -14.49
C ARG A 36 2.77 10.93 -15.10
N LEU A 37 2.98 9.82 -14.39
CA LEU A 37 2.63 8.46 -14.84
C LEU A 37 1.21 8.33 -15.41
N PRO A 38 0.15 8.93 -14.82
CA PRO A 38 -1.22 8.84 -15.34
C PRO A 38 -1.40 9.38 -16.76
N HIS A 39 -0.42 10.10 -17.30
CA HIS A 39 -0.43 10.67 -18.64
C HIS A 39 0.40 9.87 -19.65
N ARG A 40 1.10 8.81 -19.23
CA ARG A 40 1.97 7.98 -20.08
C ARG A 40 1.27 6.68 -20.45
N VAL A 41 1.10 6.42 -21.74
CA VAL A 41 0.38 5.21 -22.22
C VAL A 41 1.19 3.94 -21.93
N GLU A 42 2.51 4.08 -21.90
CA GLU A 42 3.48 3.02 -21.58
C GLU A 42 3.36 2.55 -20.12
N ALA A 43 2.99 3.45 -19.21
CA ALA A 43 2.84 3.20 -17.76
C ALA A 43 1.48 2.58 -17.37
N LYS A 44 0.69 2.12 -18.34
CA LYS A 44 -0.66 1.57 -18.09
C LYS A 44 -0.66 0.36 -17.14
N ARG A 45 0.39 -0.47 -17.18
CA ARG A 45 0.50 -1.63 -16.29
C ARG A 45 0.86 -1.21 -14.87
N GLU A 46 1.87 -0.36 -14.74
CA GLU A 46 2.33 0.31 -13.51
C GLU A 46 1.15 1.00 -12.79
N ILE A 47 0.40 1.87 -13.47
CA ILE A 47 -0.82 2.48 -12.89
C ILE A 47 -1.86 1.43 -12.46
N GLY A 48 -1.98 0.32 -13.17
CA GLY A 48 -2.87 -0.77 -12.78
C GLY A 48 -2.43 -1.47 -11.48
N LEU A 49 -1.13 -1.60 -11.26
CA LEU A 49 -0.56 -2.11 -10.00
C LEU A 49 -0.75 -1.11 -8.88
N HIS A 50 -0.59 0.19 -9.13
CA HIS A 50 -0.83 1.24 -8.14
C HIS A 50 -2.28 1.25 -7.65
N VAL A 51 -3.27 1.03 -8.52
CA VAL A 51 -4.68 0.85 -8.09
C VAL A 51 -4.80 -0.22 -7.01
N LEU A 52 -4.15 -1.37 -7.22
CA LEU A 52 -4.18 -2.48 -6.28
C LEU A 52 -3.39 -2.16 -5.00
N ARG A 53 -2.20 -1.55 -5.14
CA ARG A 53 -1.35 -1.13 -4.03
C ARG A 53 -2.12 -0.23 -3.07
N GLU A 54 -2.75 0.82 -3.59
CA GLU A 54 -3.44 1.80 -2.75
C GLU A 54 -4.76 1.24 -2.20
N ALA A 55 -5.41 0.31 -2.90
CA ALA A 55 -6.55 -0.42 -2.34
C ALA A 55 -6.14 -1.31 -1.16
N VAL A 56 -5.04 -2.07 -1.29
CA VAL A 56 -4.53 -2.95 -0.23
C VAL A 56 -4.10 -2.14 0.99
N TYR A 57 -3.36 -1.05 0.80
CA TYR A 57 -2.99 -0.17 1.92
C TYR A 57 -4.19 0.55 2.53
N GLY A 58 -5.14 1.01 1.71
CA GLY A 58 -6.40 1.58 2.20
C GLY A 58 -7.15 0.62 3.13
N LEU A 59 -7.23 -0.65 2.74
CA LEU A 59 -7.82 -1.72 3.56
C LEU A 59 -6.98 -2.02 4.81
N LEU A 60 -5.66 -2.13 4.71
CA LEU A 60 -4.78 -2.37 5.87
C LEU A 60 -4.89 -1.26 6.91
N PHE A 61 -4.81 0.01 6.49
CA PHE A 61 -4.92 1.14 7.40
C PHE A 61 -6.28 1.17 8.09
N GLY A 62 -7.37 1.00 7.33
CA GLY A 62 -8.73 0.96 7.90
C GLY A 62 -8.95 -0.23 8.82
N ALA A 63 -8.43 -1.41 8.46
CA ALA A 63 -8.60 -2.64 9.23
C ALA A 63 -7.88 -2.59 10.58
N VAL A 64 -6.68 -2.01 10.63
CA VAL A 64 -5.86 -1.91 11.85
C VAL A 64 -6.23 -0.68 12.69
N ALA A 65 -6.87 0.34 12.10
CA ALA A 65 -7.20 1.57 12.82
C ALA A 65 -8.06 1.35 14.07
N TRP A 66 -9.03 0.45 14.03
CA TRP A 66 -10.07 0.34 15.08
C TRP A 66 -10.34 -1.09 15.55
N ILE A 67 -9.76 -2.08 14.90
CA ILE A 67 -10.17 -3.48 15.07
C ILE A 67 -8.94 -4.37 15.24
N THR A 68 -8.98 -5.23 16.25
CA THR A 68 -8.13 -6.42 16.34
C THR A 68 -8.87 -7.61 15.73
N TRP A 69 -8.25 -8.23 14.72
CA TRP A 69 -8.80 -9.34 13.96
C TRP A 69 -8.35 -10.65 14.61
N GLN A 70 -9.25 -11.32 15.35
CA GLN A 70 -8.92 -12.52 16.14
C GLN A 70 -9.45 -13.82 15.52
N GLY A 71 -8.83 -14.94 15.87
CA GLY A 71 -9.17 -16.28 15.37
C GLY A 71 -9.01 -16.37 13.85
N ALA A 72 -10.00 -16.90 13.13
CA ALA A 72 -9.93 -17.07 11.68
C ALA A 72 -9.78 -15.76 10.90
N TRP A 73 -10.18 -14.63 11.48
CA TRP A 73 -10.11 -13.31 10.84
C TRP A 73 -8.68 -12.81 10.59
N VAL A 74 -7.67 -13.36 11.27
CA VAL A 74 -6.25 -13.05 11.03
C VAL A 74 -5.83 -13.31 9.57
N ILE A 75 -6.51 -14.25 8.89
CA ILE A 75 -6.22 -14.60 7.49
C ILE A 75 -6.46 -13.40 6.58
N VAL A 76 -7.42 -12.52 6.89
CA VAL A 76 -7.68 -11.31 6.10
C VAL A 76 -6.47 -10.36 6.16
N ILE A 77 -5.94 -10.11 7.35
CA ILE A 77 -4.76 -9.25 7.52
C ILE A 77 -3.53 -9.91 6.88
N GLY A 78 -3.34 -11.21 7.07
CA GLY A 78 -2.25 -11.96 6.44
C GLY A 78 -2.32 -11.92 4.90
N ALA A 79 -3.51 -12.04 4.32
CA ALA A 79 -3.72 -11.97 2.87
C ALA A 79 -3.46 -10.56 2.33
N LEU A 80 -3.86 -9.50 3.05
CA LEU A 80 -3.55 -8.12 2.67
C LEU A 80 -2.04 -7.84 2.72
N LEU A 81 -1.34 -8.30 3.76
CA LEU A 81 0.12 -8.16 3.86
C LEU A 81 0.84 -8.91 2.75
N LEU A 82 0.45 -10.17 2.48
CA LEU A 82 1.01 -10.93 1.36
C LEU A 82 0.71 -10.26 0.02
N GLY A 83 -0.51 -9.73 -0.15
CA GLY A 83 -0.91 -8.97 -1.32
C GLY A 83 -0.01 -7.75 -1.53
N ALA A 84 0.26 -6.96 -0.49
CA ALA A 84 1.16 -5.81 -0.56
C ALA A 84 2.57 -6.23 -1.03
N ILE A 85 3.14 -7.30 -0.46
CA ILE A 85 4.46 -7.81 -0.86
C ILE A 85 4.48 -8.22 -2.33
N VAL A 86 3.46 -8.96 -2.79
CA VAL A 86 3.38 -9.43 -4.19
C VAL A 86 3.19 -8.28 -5.16
N ILE A 87 2.36 -7.29 -4.80
CA ILE A 87 2.12 -6.10 -5.63
C ILE A 87 3.40 -5.27 -5.73
N ASP A 88 4.05 -4.95 -4.62
CA ASP A 88 5.29 -4.14 -4.62
C ASP A 88 6.41 -4.84 -5.40
N ALA A 89 6.52 -6.17 -5.28
CA ALA A 89 7.48 -6.93 -6.08
C ALA A 89 7.14 -6.88 -7.58
N ALA A 90 5.85 -7.04 -7.95
CA ALA A 90 5.41 -6.97 -9.34
C ALA A 90 5.61 -5.56 -9.93
N ASP A 91 5.43 -4.53 -9.12
CA ASP A 91 5.62 -3.13 -9.48
C ASP A 91 7.09 -2.86 -9.81
N GLU A 92 8.02 -3.21 -8.91
CA GLU A 92 9.46 -3.07 -9.13
C GLU A 92 9.91 -3.79 -10.42
N PHE A 93 9.36 -4.97 -10.74
CA PHE A 93 9.64 -5.66 -12.01
C PHE A 93 9.09 -4.92 -13.24
N GLU A 94 7.87 -4.39 -13.17
CA GLU A 94 7.26 -3.67 -14.29
C GLU A 94 7.95 -2.34 -14.52
N GLU A 95 8.26 -1.57 -13.47
CA GLU A 95 8.93 -0.28 -13.58
C GLU A 95 10.34 -0.41 -14.17
N ASN A 96 11.14 -1.38 -13.71
CA ASN A 96 12.47 -1.63 -14.25
C ASN A 96 12.45 -2.08 -15.71
N LYS A 97 11.31 -2.61 -16.18
CA LYS A 97 11.12 -2.97 -17.58
C LYS A 97 10.71 -1.77 -18.43
N THR A 98 9.93 -0.82 -17.90
CA THR A 98 9.33 0.28 -18.67
C THR A 98 10.16 1.55 -18.65
N ARG A 99 10.96 1.81 -17.59
CA ARG A 99 11.71 3.06 -17.44
C ARG A 99 12.94 2.91 -16.53
N VAL A 100 13.83 3.89 -16.61
CA VAL A 100 14.89 4.06 -15.61
C VAL A 100 14.36 4.95 -14.50
N LEU A 101 14.22 4.42 -13.28
CA LEU A 101 13.81 5.25 -12.14
C LEU A 101 14.83 6.38 -11.89
N PRO A 102 14.42 7.59 -11.50
CA PRO A 102 15.25 8.56 -10.82
C PRO A 102 15.84 8.04 -9.50
N GLN A 103 16.98 8.59 -9.08
CA GLN A 103 17.66 8.13 -7.85
C GLN A 103 16.87 8.41 -6.57
N ASN A 104 16.12 9.52 -6.53
CA ASN A 104 15.26 9.85 -5.40
C ASN A 104 14.11 8.85 -5.22
N GLU A 105 13.49 8.43 -6.33
CA GLU A 105 12.43 7.41 -6.33
C GLU A 105 12.97 6.04 -5.88
N ARG A 106 14.13 5.61 -6.42
CA ARG A 106 14.81 4.38 -5.96
C ARG A 106 15.10 4.37 -4.46
N MET A 107 15.60 5.48 -3.92
CA MET A 107 15.85 5.58 -2.48
C MET A 107 14.54 5.45 -1.68
N LEU A 108 13.46 6.04 -2.19
CA LEU A 108 12.15 5.96 -1.55
C LEU A 108 11.59 4.53 -1.59
N HIS A 109 11.75 3.81 -2.70
CA HIS A 109 11.34 2.40 -2.85
C HIS A 109 12.11 1.49 -1.88
N PHE A 110 13.41 1.73 -1.74
CA PHE A 110 14.20 1.03 -0.73
C PHE A 110 13.64 1.23 0.69
N MET A 111 13.23 2.45 1.04
CA MET A 111 12.61 2.71 2.35
C MET A 111 11.23 2.06 2.50
N LEU A 112 10.42 2.03 1.44
CA LEU A 112 9.13 1.34 1.42
C LEU A 112 9.27 -0.15 1.66
N ILE A 113 10.17 -0.82 0.93
CA ILE A 113 10.40 -2.26 1.06
C ILE A 113 10.98 -2.60 2.44
N LEU A 114 11.93 -1.78 2.93
CA LEU A 114 12.51 -1.96 4.26
C LEU A 114 11.44 -1.84 5.36
N ASN A 115 10.58 -0.82 5.28
CA ASN A 115 9.52 -0.61 6.26
C ASN A 115 8.41 -1.69 6.16
N LEU A 116 8.06 -2.15 4.95
CA LEU A 116 7.18 -3.30 4.76
C LEU A 116 7.78 -4.59 5.36
N GLY A 117 9.09 -4.77 5.28
CA GLY A 117 9.81 -5.84 5.97
C GLY A 117 9.64 -5.76 7.49
N PHE A 118 9.77 -4.58 8.10
CA PHE A 118 9.51 -4.38 9.53
C PHE A 118 8.04 -4.62 9.91
N ILE A 119 7.10 -4.11 9.10
CA ILE A 119 5.66 -4.38 9.28
C ILE A 119 5.41 -5.89 9.29
N THR A 120 5.98 -6.61 8.34
CA THR A 120 5.83 -8.07 8.23
C THR A 120 6.41 -8.78 9.45
N LEU A 121 7.63 -8.42 9.86
CA LEU A 121 8.31 -9.02 11.00
C LEU A 121 7.53 -8.82 12.31
N VAL A 122 6.94 -7.63 12.51
CA VAL A 122 6.09 -7.32 13.68
C VAL A 122 4.73 -8.01 13.59
N SER A 123 4.15 -8.09 12.39
CA SER A 123 2.80 -8.64 12.20
C SER A 123 2.73 -10.15 12.38
N VAL A 124 3.74 -10.91 11.93
CA VAL A 124 3.73 -12.38 12.03
C VAL A 124 3.47 -12.90 13.45
N PRO A 125 4.23 -12.51 14.48
CA PRO A 125 3.96 -12.97 15.84
C PRO A 125 2.60 -12.48 16.38
N LEU A 126 2.16 -11.26 16.03
CA LEU A 126 0.85 -10.75 16.42
C LEU A 126 -0.29 -11.57 15.82
N LEU A 127 -0.21 -11.92 14.54
CA LEU A 127 -1.22 -12.74 13.87
C LEU A 127 -1.26 -14.15 14.45
N VAL A 128 -0.10 -14.73 14.81
CA VAL A 128 -0.04 -16.04 15.49
C VAL A 128 -0.71 -15.95 16.86
N GLU A 129 -0.43 -14.92 17.65
CA GLU A 129 -1.07 -14.69 18.94
C GLU A 129 -2.59 -14.53 18.80
N TRP A 130 -3.04 -13.63 17.92
CA TRP A 130 -4.46 -13.37 17.69
C TRP A 130 -5.21 -14.58 17.12
N SER A 131 -4.51 -15.49 16.43
CA SER A 131 -5.11 -16.72 15.89
C SER A 131 -5.49 -17.75 16.96
N GLN A 132 -4.89 -17.69 18.15
CA GLN A 132 -5.16 -18.66 19.23
C GLN A 132 -6.51 -18.42 19.92
N GLY A 133 -7.09 -17.22 19.75
CA GLY A 133 -8.36 -16.84 20.36
C GLY A 133 -9.60 -17.23 19.55
N PRO A 134 -10.80 -17.03 20.10
CA PRO A 134 -12.05 -17.15 19.34
C PRO A 134 -12.08 -16.24 18.12
N THR A 135 -12.81 -16.64 17.08
CA THR A 135 -12.99 -15.80 15.89
C THR A 135 -13.89 -14.61 16.20
N ALA A 136 -13.30 -13.42 16.28
CA ALA A 136 -13.99 -12.19 16.64
C ALA A 136 -13.32 -10.95 16.02
N LEU A 137 -14.11 -9.92 15.79
CA LEU A 137 -13.62 -8.57 15.49
C LEU A 137 -13.77 -7.76 16.78
N VAL A 138 -12.65 -7.46 17.42
CA VAL A 138 -12.63 -6.77 18.72
C VAL A 138 -12.27 -5.32 18.48
N VAL A 139 -13.13 -4.40 18.94
CA VAL A 139 -12.84 -2.97 18.87
C VAL A 139 -11.61 -2.67 19.73
N ARG A 140 -10.61 -2.05 19.11
CA ARG A 140 -9.39 -1.59 19.75
C ARG A 140 -8.97 -0.27 19.13
N GLU A 141 -8.93 0.77 19.94
CA GLU A 141 -8.46 2.08 19.53
C GLU A 141 -7.03 2.35 20.00
N HIS A 142 -6.34 3.20 19.26
CA HIS A 142 -4.97 3.66 19.50
C HIS A 142 -4.95 5.19 19.73
N GLY A 143 -6.08 5.78 20.15
CA GLY A 143 -6.25 7.22 20.31
C GLY A 143 -6.07 7.98 18.99
N ALA A 144 -5.20 8.99 18.97
CA ALA A 144 -4.92 9.78 17.76
C ALA A 144 -4.41 8.94 16.58
N ILE A 145 -3.71 7.84 16.85
CA ILE A 145 -3.16 6.95 15.82
C ILE A 145 -4.27 6.32 14.98
N SER A 146 -5.39 5.90 15.58
CA SER A 146 -6.54 5.34 14.88
C SER A 146 -7.13 6.32 13.86
N TRP A 147 -7.19 7.60 14.23
CA TRP A 147 -7.67 8.66 13.34
C TRP A 147 -6.69 8.95 12.20
N ILE A 148 -5.38 8.98 12.48
CA ILE A 148 -4.36 9.14 11.44
C ILE A 148 -4.43 7.98 10.43
N LEU A 149 -4.51 6.74 10.91
CA LEU A 149 -4.68 5.56 10.05
C LEU A 149 -5.98 5.63 9.24
N SER A 150 -7.07 6.09 9.84
CA SER A 150 -8.34 6.27 9.10
C SER A 150 -8.20 7.31 7.99
N ALA A 151 -7.51 8.42 8.26
CA ALA A 151 -7.26 9.45 7.25
C ALA A 151 -6.36 8.94 6.12
N LEU A 152 -5.29 8.20 6.45
CA LEU A 152 -4.43 7.55 5.46
C LEU A 152 -5.19 6.50 4.65
N GLY A 153 -6.05 5.71 5.31
CA GLY A 153 -6.90 4.71 4.65
C GLY A 153 -7.86 5.33 3.65
N LEU A 154 -8.51 6.44 4.02
CA LEU A 154 -9.37 7.20 3.12
C LEU A 154 -8.59 7.85 1.97
N ALA A 155 -7.41 8.40 2.25
CA ALA A 155 -6.54 8.98 1.22
C ALA A 155 -6.10 7.93 0.19
N ALA A 156 -5.65 6.76 0.66
CA ALA A 156 -5.24 5.64 -0.21
C ALA A 156 -6.43 5.09 -1.01
N ALA A 157 -7.60 4.93 -0.40
CA ALA A 157 -8.81 4.50 -1.11
C ALA A 157 -9.24 5.51 -2.19
N ALA A 158 -9.22 6.81 -1.87
CA ALA A 158 -9.49 7.86 -2.84
C ALA A 158 -8.48 7.85 -3.99
N TRP A 159 -7.20 7.61 -3.69
CA TRP A 159 -6.16 7.53 -4.71
C TRP A 159 -6.30 6.29 -5.60
N SER A 160 -6.65 5.14 -5.03
CA SER A 160 -6.96 3.92 -5.78
C SER A 160 -8.08 4.15 -6.80
N VAL A 161 -9.17 4.82 -6.39
CA VAL A 161 -10.26 5.18 -7.31
C VAL A 161 -9.77 6.12 -8.41
N ARG A 162 -8.95 7.11 -8.05
CA ARG A 162 -8.41 8.08 -9.00
C ARG A 162 -7.49 7.40 -10.02
N ASP A 163 -6.62 6.50 -9.60
CA ASP A 163 -5.73 5.74 -10.48
C ASP A 163 -6.51 4.75 -11.34
N LEU A 164 -7.63 4.21 -10.84
CA LEU A 164 -8.51 3.35 -11.62
C LEU A 164 -9.12 4.13 -12.80
N LEU A 165 -9.52 5.38 -12.57
CA LEU A 165 -10.02 6.26 -13.64
C LEU A 165 -8.91 6.57 -14.65
N ALA A 166 -7.70 6.89 -14.19
CA ALA A 166 -6.55 7.11 -15.07
C ALA A 166 -6.23 5.88 -15.92
N TRP A 167 -6.18 4.71 -15.28
CA TRP A 167 -5.94 3.42 -15.93
C TRP A 167 -6.96 3.12 -17.04
N ILE A 168 -8.25 3.30 -16.76
CA ILE A 168 -9.33 3.15 -17.75
C ILE A 168 -9.10 4.09 -18.94
N GLY A 169 -8.69 5.34 -18.67
CA GLY A 169 -8.34 6.31 -19.70
C GLY A 169 -7.16 5.86 -20.58
N LEU A 170 -6.08 5.36 -19.97
CA LEU A 170 -4.91 4.86 -20.68
C LEU A 170 -5.23 3.62 -21.53
N ARG A 171 -6.05 2.69 -21.01
CA ARG A 171 -6.51 1.52 -21.79
C ARG A 171 -7.24 1.91 -23.06
N LYS A 172 -8.14 2.91 -22.99
CA LYS A 172 -8.85 3.42 -24.17
C LYS A 172 -7.88 4.00 -25.21
N LYS A 173 -6.89 4.79 -24.78
CA LYS A 173 -5.87 5.36 -25.67
C LYS A 173 -5.05 4.29 -26.39
N THR A 174 -4.65 3.21 -25.69
CA THR A 174 -3.92 2.09 -26.30
C THR A 174 -4.73 1.44 -27.43
N VAL A 175 -6.03 1.20 -27.20
CA VAL A 175 -6.91 0.57 -28.21
C VAL A 175 -7.06 1.46 -29.45
N ILE A 176 -7.28 2.77 -29.27
CA ILE A 176 -7.40 3.71 -30.39
C ILE A 176 -6.11 3.77 -31.21
N SER A 177 -4.96 3.84 -30.54
CA SER A 177 -3.65 3.81 -31.23
C SER A 177 -3.46 2.55 -32.06
N ALA A 178 -3.84 1.39 -31.51
CA ALA A 178 -3.76 0.11 -32.23
C ALA A 178 -4.69 0.07 -33.46
N LEU A 179 -5.90 0.64 -33.38
CA LEU A 179 -6.83 0.69 -34.52
C LEU A 179 -6.33 1.60 -35.64
N HIS A 180 -5.72 2.75 -35.32
CA HIS A 180 -5.14 3.64 -36.33
C HIS A 180 -3.85 3.09 -36.97
N ALA A 181 -3.19 2.13 -36.31
CA ALA A 181 -1.99 1.47 -36.83
C ALA A 181 -2.30 0.25 -37.72
N MET A 182 -3.58 -0.11 -37.90
CA MET A 182 -3.98 -1.18 -38.83
C MET A 182 -3.96 -0.65 -40.27
N PRO A 183 -3.32 -1.36 -41.22
CA PRO A 183 -3.22 -0.97 -42.62
C PRO A 183 -4.55 -1.02 -43.37
#